data_AF-A0A448MSA1-F1
#
_entry.id   AF-A0A448MSA1-F1
#
_cell.length_a   1.000
_cell.length_b   1.000
_cell.length_c   1.000
_cell.angle_alpha   90.00
_cell.angle_beta   90.00
_cell.angle_gamma   90.00
#
_symmetry.space_group_name_H-M   'P 1'
#
loop_
_entity.id
_entity.type
_entity.pdbx_description
1 polymer ?
#
loop_
_entity_poly.entity_id
_entity_poly.type
_entity_poly.pdbx_seq_one_letter_code
_entity_poly.pdbx_strand_id
1 'polypeptide(L)'
;MQGKFDFNARDGELLGLNLLDLATQYFPINYNDELLQGKSMNTAYQAFTSSLSLENNLLTVNKISLKTPVLLGEGNGAIDLHTMQCDINLKLSATNEKYQNLKLPIRFLIAAIRLSTNWK
;
A
#
# COMPACT_ATOMS: atom_id res chain seq x y z
N MET A 1 -6.33 6.97 -25.26
CA MET A 1 -4.92 6.48 -25.19
C MET A 1 -4.93 5.23 -24.33
N GLN A 2 -4.23 4.17 -24.72
CA GLN A 2 -4.14 2.92 -23.96
C GLN A 2 -2.68 2.65 -23.59
N GLY A 3 -2.42 2.33 -22.33
CA GLY A 3 -1.07 2.09 -21.81
C GLY A 3 -1.06 0.98 -20.77
N LYS A 4 0.07 0.29 -20.64
CA LYS A 4 0.32 -0.71 -19.60
C LYS A 4 1.66 -0.40 -18.94
N PHE A 5 1.69 -0.48 -17.61
CA PHE A 5 2.84 -0.11 -16.81
C PHE A 5 3.04 -1.14 -15.71
N ASP A 6 4.28 -1.58 -15.52
CA ASP A 6 4.67 -2.41 -14.39
C ASP A 6 5.68 -1.65 -13.55
N PHE A 7 5.41 -1.56 -12.25
CA PHE A 7 6.30 -0.94 -11.28
C PHE A 7 6.86 -2.01 -10.36
N ASN A 8 8.15 -1.90 -10.09
CA ASN A 8 8.87 -2.73 -9.13
C ASN A 8 9.86 -1.85 -8.37
N ALA A 9 9.69 -1.78 -7.06
CA ALA A 9 10.57 -1.08 -6.14
C ALA A 9 10.95 -2.02 -4.99
N ARG A 10 12.18 -1.89 -4.49
CA ARG A 10 12.71 -2.71 -3.41
C ARG A 10 13.34 -1.82 -2.35
N ASP A 11 13.35 -2.33 -1.12
CA ASP A 11 14.06 -1.74 0.01
C ASP A 11 13.78 -0.22 0.18
N GLY A 12 12.49 0.14 0.14
CA GLY A 12 12.03 1.52 0.17
C GLY A 12 11.09 1.81 1.33
N GLU A 13 10.46 2.99 1.30
CA GLU A 13 9.59 3.44 2.38
C GLU A 13 8.32 4.12 1.82
N LEU A 14 7.15 3.71 2.32
CA LEU A 14 5.88 4.41 2.10
C LEU A 14 5.80 5.58 3.07
N LEU A 15 5.86 6.79 2.55
CA LEU A 15 5.84 8.00 3.36
C LEU A 15 4.42 8.32 3.84
N GLY A 16 4.30 8.76 5.09
CA GLY A 16 3.05 9.26 5.66
C GLY A 16 1.99 8.22 5.98
N LEU A 17 2.33 6.93 5.86
CA LEU A 17 1.45 5.81 6.18
C LEU A 17 2.18 4.78 7.06
N ASN A 18 1.65 4.51 8.25
CA ASN A 18 2.10 3.42 9.12
C ASN A 18 1.09 2.26 9.07
N LEU A 19 1.37 1.27 8.23
CA LEU A 19 0.50 0.11 8.03
C LEU A 19 0.47 -0.82 9.25
N LEU A 20 1.55 -0.86 10.04
CA LEU A 20 1.59 -1.67 11.26
C LEU A 20 0.67 -1.08 12.32
N ASP A 21 0.74 0.24 12.55
CA ASP A 21 -0.13 0.95 13.49
C ASP A 21 -1.60 0.78 13.10
N LEU A 22 -1.94 0.93 11.82
CA LEU A 22 -3.29 0.62 11.31
C LEU A 22 -3.69 -0.83 11.57
N ALA A 23 -2.80 -1.79 11.31
CA ALA A 23 -3.09 -3.20 11.50
C ALA A 23 -3.27 -3.60 12.98
N THR A 24 -2.49 -3.01 13.90
CA THR A 24 -2.58 -3.30 15.35
C THR A 24 -3.91 -2.89 15.97
N GLN A 25 -4.63 -1.93 15.38
CA GLN A 25 -5.98 -1.57 15.84
C GLN A 25 -7.01 -2.68 15.58
N TYR A 26 -6.74 -3.59 14.65
CA TYR A 26 -7.68 -4.64 14.24
C TYR A 26 -7.18 -6.06 14.52
N PHE A 27 -5.87 -6.25 14.64
CA PHE A 27 -5.30 -7.53 15.04
C PHE A 27 -4.85 -7.49 16.50
N PRO A 28 -5.30 -8.45 17.35
CA PRO A 28 -4.79 -8.61 18.71
C PRO A 28 -3.41 -9.28 18.68
N ILE A 29 -2.47 -8.72 17.92
CA ILE A 29 -1.11 -9.20 17.81
C ILE A 29 -0.27 -8.39 18.79
N ASN A 30 0.20 -9.07 19.83
CA ASN A 30 1.17 -8.51 20.78
C ASN A 30 2.53 -8.42 20.07
N TYR A 31 2.71 -7.39 19.25
CA TYR A 31 4.02 -7.08 18.69
C TYR A 31 4.90 -6.59 19.84
N ASN A 32 6.11 -7.16 19.99
CA ASN A 32 7.08 -6.68 20.98
C ASN A 32 7.26 -5.16 20.80
N ASP A 33 7.25 -4.44 21.92
CA ASP A 33 7.37 -2.97 21.95
C ASP A 33 8.56 -2.47 21.14
N GLU A 34 9.65 -3.22 21.00
CA GLU A 34 10.81 -2.88 20.16
C GLU A 34 10.47 -2.61 18.67
N LEU A 35 9.45 -3.28 18.10
CA LEU A 35 8.97 -3.02 16.73
C LEU A 35 8.09 -1.77 16.63
N LEU A 36 7.52 -1.34 17.76
CA LEU A 36 6.62 -0.17 17.88
C LEU A 36 7.32 1.06 18.49
N GLN A 37 8.52 0.89 19.07
CA GLN A 37 9.28 1.92 19.78
C GLN A 37 9.79 3.04 18.88
N GLY A 38 9.72 2.88 17.57
CA GLY A 38 9.79 3.96 16.60
C GLY A 38 8.45 4.09 15.89
N LYS A 39 7.53 4.91 16.41
CA LYS A 39 6.33 5.35 15.67
C LYS A 39 6.75 6.25 14.50
N SER A 40 7.47 5.68 13.53
CA SER A 40 7.66 6.31 12.23
C SER A 40 6.28 6.42 11.60
N MET A 41 5.96 7.58 11.07
CA MET A 41 4.73 7.78 10.31
C MET A 41 4.77 6.99 8.99
N ASN A 42 5.92 6.42 8.64
CA ASN A 42 6.17 5.75 7.38
C ASN A 42 6.23 4.22 7.53
N THR A 43 6.04 3.49 6.43
CA THR A 43 6.17 2.03 6.38
C THR A 43 7.32 1.60 5.49
N ALA A 44 8.38 1.05 6.08
CA ALA A 44 9.45 0.40 5.34
C ALA A 44 8.96 -0.88 4.64
N TYR A 45 9.40 -1.12 3.42
CA TYR A 45 9.07 -2.30 2.63
C TYR A 45 10.30 -2.93 1.97
N GLN A 46 10.28 -4.25 1.87
CA GLN A 46 11.29 -5.04 1.17
C GLN A 46 11.00 -5.10 -0.34
N ALA A 47 9.72 -5.18 -0.71
CA ALA A 47 9.30 -5.18 -2.11
C ALA A 47 7.92 -4.55 -2.28
N PHE A 48 7.77 -3.75 -3.33
CA PHE A 48 6.51 -3.22 -3.82
C PHE A 48 6.43 -3.46 -5.31
N THR A 49 5.39 -4.16 -5.77
CA THR A 49 5.10 -4.32 -7.19
C THR A 49 3.67 -3.93 -7.51
N SER A 50 3.47 -3.38 -8.70
CA SER A 50 2.14 -3.05 -9.18
C SER A 50 2.07 -3.12 -10.70
N SER A 51 0.94 -3.60 -11.22
CA SER A 51 0.63 -3.56 -12.65
C SER A 51 -0.56 -2.64 -12.89
N LEU A 52 -0.44 -1.71 -13.83
CA LEU A 52 -1.43 -0.70 -14.12
C LEU A 52 -1.80 -0.68 -15.61
N SER A 53 -3.06 -0.37 -15.88
CA SER A 53 -3.59 -0.15 -17.21
C SER A 53 -4.17 1.25 -17.27
N LEU A 54 -3.75 2.05 -18.24
CA LEU A 54 -4.32 3.35 -18.52
C LEU A 54 -5.28 3.22 -19.68
N GLU A 55 -6.53 3.62 -19.49
CA GLU A 55 -7.49 3.81 -20.57
C GLU A 55 -8.25 5.12 -20.36
N ASN A 56 -8.17 6.01 -21.35
CA ASN A 56 -8.67 7.38 -21.26
C ASN A 56 -8.07 8.11 -20.05
N ASN A 57 -8.90 8.51 -19.08
CA ASN A 57 -8.46 9.19 -17.86
C ASN A 57 -8.48 8.27 -16.64
N LEU A 58 -8.66 6.96 -16.83
CA LEU A 58 -8.71 5.99 -15.75
C LEU A 58 -7.42 5.16 -15.73
N LEU A 59 -6.65 5.31 -14.66
CA LEU A 59 -5.51 4.47 -14.35
C LEU A 59 -5.96 3.35 -13.41
N THR A 60 -6.22 2.19 -13.99
CA THR A 60 -6.59 0.99 -13.23
C THR A 60 -5.34 0.36 -12.65
N VAL A 61 -5.33 0.17 -11.33
CA VAL A 61 -4.30 -0.59 -10.62
C VAL A 61 -4.76 -2.04 -10.55
N ASN A 62 -4.32 -2.87 -11.50
CA ASN A 62 -4.78 -4.24 -11.64
C ASN A 62 -4.34 -5.13 -10.47
N LYS A 63 -3.10 -4.91 -10.00
CA LYS A 63 -2.52 -5.61 -8.86
C LYS A 63 -1.58 -4.71 -8.08
N ILE A 64 -1.61 -4.84 -6.76
CA ILE A 64 -0.60 -4.35 -5.81
C ILE A 64 -0.10 -5.56 -5.04
N SER A 65 1.20 -5.64 -4.85
CA SER A 65 1.84 -6.57 -3.94
C SER A 65 2.89 -5.82 -3.13
N LEU A 66 2.70 -5.79 -1.81
CA LEU A 66 3.57 -5.14 -0.85
C LEU A 66 4.11 -6.17 0.14
N LYS A 67 5.41 -6.21 0.31
CA LYS A 67 6.08 -7.03 1.33
C LYS A 67 6.85 -6.13 2.27
N THR A 68 6.44 -6.13 3.54
CA THR A 68 7.16 -5.49 4.64
C THR A 68 7.76 -6.57 5.55
N PRO A 69 8.55 -6.22 6.58
CA PRO A 69 9.07 -7.20 7.52
C PRO A 69 7.98 -8.01 8.25
N VAL A 70 6.85 -7.38 8.56
CA VAL A 70 5.81 -7.95 9.45
C VAL A 70 4.44 -8.12 8.80
N LEU A 71 4.21 -7.48 7.65
CA LEU A 71 2.95 -7.50 6.91
C LEU A 71 3.17 -7.78 5.42
N LEU A 72 2.19 -8.47 4.83
CA LEU A 72 1.97 -8.60 3.40
C LEU A 72 0.74 -7.77 3.02
N GLY A 73 0.78 -7.12 1.86
CA GLY A 73 -0.32 -6.34 1.31
C GLY A 73 -0.64 -6.77 -0.11
N GLU A 74 -1.90 -7.10 -0.38
CA GLU A 74 -2.38 -7.41 -1.73
C GLU A 74 -3.59 -6.56 -2.07
N GLY A 75 -3.61 -5.98 -3.25
CA GLY A 75 -4.65 -5.00 -3.56
C GLY A 75 -4.86 -4.72 -5.03
N ASN A 76 -5.83 -3.86 -5.28
CA ASN A 76 -6.17 -3.31 -6.59
C ASN A 76 -6.95 -2.00 -6.40
N GLY A 77 -7.26 -1.33 -7.50
CA GLY A 77 -8.18 -0.21 -7.48
C GLY A 77 -8.06 0.64 -8.72
N ALA A 78 -8.42 1.92 -8.59
CA ALA A 78 -8.45 2.83 -9.72
C ALA A 78 -8.10 4.26 -9.29
N ILE A 79 -7.52 4.98 -10.23
CA ILE A 79 -7.21 6.40 -10.10
C ILE A 79 -7.85 7.11 -11.30
N ASP A 80 -8.81 7.97 -11.03
CA ASP A 80 -9.34 8.89 -12.03
C ASP A 80 -8.40 10.09 -12.12
N LEU A 81 -7.70 10.21 -13.24
CA LEU A 81 -6.73 11.25 -13.52
C LEU A 81 -7.38 12.60 -13.88
N HIS A 82 -8.67 12.62 -14.23
CA HIS A 82 -9.41 13.86 -14.47
C HIS A 82 -9.85 14.49 -13.15
N THR A 83 -10.40 13.69 -12.23
CA THR A 83 -10.86 14.16 -10.92
C THR A 83 -9.78 14.07 -9.83
N MET A 84 -8.64 13.45 -10.14
CA MET A 84 -7.54 13.16 -9.21
C MET A 84 -8.02 12.41 -7.96
N GLN A 85 -8.97 11.49 -8.16
CA GLN A 85 -9.54 10.63 -7.12
C GLN A 85 -8.88 9.26 -7.14
N CYS A 86 -8.48 8.79 -5.96
CA CYS A 86 -7.88 7.49 -5.74
C CYS A 86 -8.84 6.62 -4.94
N ASP A 87 -9.10 5.40 -5.43
CA ASP A 87 -9.83 4.37 -4.70
C ASP A 87 -9.04 3.05 -4.78
N ILE A 88 -8.34 2.73 -3.71
CA ILE A 88 -7.46 1.56 -3.63
C ILE A 88 -7.91 0.66 -2.48
N ASN A 89 -8.14 -0.61 -2.81
CA ASN A 89 -8.39 -1.66 -1.85
C ASN A 89 -7.10 -2.43 -1.60
N LEU A 90 -6.68 -2.51 -0.34
CA LEU A 90 -5.51 -3.23 0.12
C LEU A 90 -5.91 -4.19 1.22
N LYS A 91 -5.62 -5.48 1.05
CA LYS A 91 -5.76 -6.49 2.09
C LYS A 91 -4.41 -6.69 2.75
N LEU A 92 -4.32 -6.41 4.04
CA LEU A 92 -3.14 -6.69 4.84
C LEU A 92 -3.28 -8.04 5.54
N SER A 93 -2.19 -8.80 5.57
CA SER A 93 -2.05 -9.98 6.41
C SER A 93 -0.69 -9.98 7.09
N ALA A 94 -0.53 -10.75 8.16
CA ALA A 94 0.77 -10.92 8.79
C ALA A 94 1.69 -11.78 7.92
N THR A 95 3.00 -11.51 7.95
CA THR A 95 4.02 -12.42 7.37
C THR A 95 4.12 -13.73 8.15
N ASN A 96 3.83 -13.68 9.45
CA ASN A 96 3.83 -14.84 10.33
C ASN A 96 2.69 -15.81 9.97
N GLU A 97 3.04 -17.05 9.63
CA GLU A 97 2.13 -18.13 9.22
C GLU A 97 0.98 -18.36 10.20
N LYS A 98 1.25 -18.25 11.51
CA LYS A 98 0.24 -18.41 12.57
C LYS A 98 -0.95 -17.47 12.41
N TYR A 99 -0.74 -16.30 11.79
CA TYR A 99 -1.72 -15.22 11.68
C TYR A 99 -2.10 -14.92 10.22
N GLN A 100 -1.67 -15.72 9.24
CA GLN A 100 -1.97 -15.46 7.81
C GLN A 100 -3.46 -15.49 7.46
N ASN A 101 -4.27 -16.19 8.25
CA ASN A 101 -5.72 -16.22 8.08
C ASN A 101 -6.39 -14.90 8.47
N LEU A 102 -5.71 -14.06 9.26
CA LEU A 102 -6.19 -12.75 9.64
C LEU A 102 -5.88 -11.76 8.50
N LYS A 103 -6.95 -11.34 7.80
CA LYS A 103 -6.88 -10.39 6.68
C LYS A 103 -7.64 -9.13 7.03
N LEU A 104 -6.96 -7.99 7.04
CA LEU A 104 -7.52 -6.68 7.27
C LEU A 104 -7.75 -5.98 5.93
N PRO A 105 -9.00 -5.82 5.48
CA PRO A 105 -9.30 -4.99 4.31
C PRO A 105 -9.19 -3.51 4.69
N ILE A 106 -8.42 -2.76 3.90
CA ILE A 106 -8.29 -1.31 3.98
C ILE A 106 -8.71 -0.73 2.62
N ARG A 107 -9.55 0.30 2.65
CA ARG A 107 -9.91 1.07 1.46
C ARG A 107 -9.41 2.50 1.62
N PHE A 108 -8.48 2.90 0.76
CA PHE A 108 -7.97 4.26 0.70
C PHE A 108 -8.79 5.05 -0.32
N LEU A 109 -9.50 6.07 0.18
CA LEU A 109 -10.22 7.04 -0.64
C LEU A 109 -9.55 8.40 -0.47
N ILE A 110 -8.85 8.85 -1.50
CA ILE A 110 -8.11 10.13 -1.48
C ILE A 110 -8.66 11.01 -2.58
N ALA A 111 -9.18 12.18 -2.20
CA ALA A 111 -9.50 13.25 -3.13
C ALA A 111 -8.31 14.22 -3.20
N ALA A 112 -7.91 14.61 -4.41
CA ALA A 112 -6.77 15.47 -4.72
C ALA A 112 -5.40 14.83 -4.48
N ILE A 113 -4.99 13.94 -5.39
CA ILE A 113 -3.59 13.50 -5.48
C ILE A 113 -2.71 14.69 -5.89
N ARG A 114 -1.88 15.21 -4.98
CA ARG A 114 -0.84 16.18 -5.34
C ARG A 114 0.39 15.41 -5.79
N LEU A 115 0.56 15.24 -7.09
CA LEU A 115 1.79 14.67 -7.66
C LEU A 115 2.92 15.69 -7.47
N SER A 116 3.75 15.55 -6.43
CA SER A 116 4.99 16.33 -6.32
C SER A 116 6.07 15.66 -7.16
N THR A 117 6.35 16.21 -8.33
CA THR A 117 7.51 15.82 -9.12
C THR A 117 8.73 16.59 -8.62
N ASN A 118 9.46 16.04 -7.65
CA ASN A 118 10.81 16.50 -7.33
C ASN A 118 11.81 15.74 -8.20
N TRP A 119 12.00 16.18 -9.44
CA TRP A 119 13.17 15.82 -10.23
C TRP A 119 14.28 16.81 -9.84
N LYS A 120 15.31 16.31 -9.15
CA LYS A 120 16.63 16.97 -9.10
C LYS A 120 17.47 16.46 -10.25
#